data_AF-A0A1M6CRL7-F1
#
_entry.id   AF-A0A1M6CRL7-F1
#
_cell.length_a   1.000
_cell.length_b   1.000
_cell.length_c   1.000
_cell.angle_alpha   90.00
_cell.angle_beta   90.00
_cell.angle_gamma   90.00
#
_symmetry.space_group_name_H-M   'P 1'
#
loop_
_entity.id
_entity.type
_entity.pdbx_description
1 polymer ?
#
loop_
_entity_poly.entity_id
_entity_poly.type
_entity_poly.pdbx_seq_one_letter_code
_entity_poly.pdbx_strand_id
1 'polypeptide(L)'
;MKALSFVLLGSLFLLQPTILSLNASAIVTEILSIPTEKKKIRKPANIHLLKGETNTRSILPVVPGYIEDNQLFICFRVPVEDEYLIVKDTESGEIVYSGIFTGTTLTINLTNPGESYTVEIV
;
A
#
# COMPACT_ATOMS: atom_id res chain seq x y z
N MET A 1 48.51 71.75 -10.46
CA MET A 1 49.77 71.72 -9.70
C MET A 1 49.79 70.48 -8.82
N LYS A 2 50.99 69.91 -8.65
CA LYS A 2 51.40 68.75 -7.84
C LYS A 2 50.68 68.56 -6.49
N ALA A 3 50.34 67.30 -6.17
CA ALA A 3 50.90 66.45 -5.08
C ALA A 3 49.99 65.21 -4.94
N LEU A 4 50.47 63.96 -5.08
CA LEU A 4 51.16 63.15 -4.04
C LEU A 4 50.35 63.15 -2.73
N SER A 5 49.97 62.04 -2.09
CA SER A 5 50.58 60.71 -1.97
C SER A 5 49.67 59.85 -1.07
N PHE A 6 49.56 58.53 -1.33
CA PHE A 6 49.68 57.36 -0.41
C PHE A 6 49.11 57.48 1.03
N VAL A 7 48.47 56.51 1.72
CA VAL A 7 48.47 55.03 1.70
C VAL A 7 47.56 54.56 2.86
N LEU A 8 46.97 53.36 2.77
CA LEU A 8 46.82 52.36 3.87
C LEU A 8 46.10 51.15 3.26
N LEU A 9 46.77 50.19 2.62
CA LEU A 9 47.60 49.11 3.18
C LEU A 9 46.96 48.41 4.39
N GLY A 10 46.31 47.28 4.11
CA GLY A 10 45.76 46.37 5.12
C GLY A 10 45.80 44.93 4.60
N SER A 11 47.01 44.40 4.52
CA SER A 11 47.43 42.98 4.53
C SER A 11 46.63 41.92 3.74
N LEU A 12 47.28 41.46 2.67
CA LEU A 12 47.14 40.14 2.06
C LEU A 12 47.80 39.06 2.97
N PHE A 13 47.05 38.03 3.35
CA PHE A 13 47.57 36.70 3.75
C PHE A 13 46.71 35.68 2.98
N LEU A 14 47.10 35.30 1.76
CA LEU A 14 47.96 34.15 1.42
C LEU A 14 47.43 32.77 1.87
N LEU A 15 47.12 31.95 0.86
CA LEU A 15 47.42 30.50 0.74
C LEU A 15 46.61 29.58 1.69
N GLN A 16 45.79 28.62 1.24
CA GLN A 16 45.92 27.69 0.09
C GLN A 16 44.56 27.05 -0.28
N PRO A 17 44.40 26.58 -1.53
CA PRO A 17 43.35 25.64 -1.93
C PRO A 17 43.85 24.21 -1.75
N THR A 18 43.14 23.36 -1.02
CA THR A 18 43.32 21.91 -1.16
C THR A 18 42.41 21.40 -2.25
N ILE A 19 43.06 21.22 -3.40
CA ILE A 19 42.60 20.56 -4.61
C ILE A 19 42.59 19.03 -4.41
N LEU A 20 41.72 18.35 -5.18
CA LEU A 20 41.69 16.93 -5.58
C LEU A 20 41.12 15.92 -4.53
N SER A 21 40.30 14.94 -4.93
CA SER A 21 40.36 14.22 -6.20
C SER A 21 39.01 13.92 -6.85
N LEU A 22 39.03 14.03 -8.19
CA LEU A 22 38.14 13.32 -9.09
C LEU A 22 38.40 11.81 -8.91
N ASN A 23 37.38 11.04 -8.54
CA ASN A 23 37.31 9.62 -8.91
C ASN A 23 36.17 9.47 -9.92
N ALA A 24 36.48 9.80 -11.18
CA ALA A 24 35.75 9.22 -12.30
C ALA A 24 36.17 7.75 -12.38
N SER A 25 35.48 6.90 -11.64
CA SER A 25 35.41 5.48 -11.99
C SER A 25 34.02 5.28 -12.57
N ALA A 26 34.00 5.09 -13.89
CA ALA A 26 32.87 4.51 -14.59
C ALA A 26 32.59 3.14 -13.95
N ILE A 27 31.63 3.12 -13.04
CA ILE A 27 30.88 1.91 -12.77
C ILE A 27 29.48 2.22 -13.23
N VAL A 28 29.24 1.78 -14.47
CA VAL A 28 27.95 1.28 -14.93
C VAL A 28 27.51 0.24 -13.91
N THR A 29 26.98 0.70 -12.79
CA THR A 29 26.09 -0.10 -11.98
C THR A 29 24.74 0.42 -12.40
N GLU A 30 24.16 -0.32 -13.34
CA GLU A 30 22.73 -0.44 -13.53
C GLU A 30 22.06 -0.06 -12.21
N ILE A 31 21.53 1.16 -12.13
CA ILE A 31 20.54 1.47 -11.13
C ILE A 31 19.38 0.62 -11.61
N LEU A 32 19.39 -0.63 -11.12
CA LEU A 32 18.37 -1.61 -11.24
C LEU A 32 17.10 -0.80 -11.04
N SER A 33 16.38 -0.62 -12.15
CA SER A 33 15.07 -0.02 -12.17
C SER A 33 14.33 -0.68 -11.02
N ILE A 34 14.16 0.05 -9.91
CA ILE A 34 13.18 -0.31 -8.90
C ILE A 34 11.94 -0.49 -9.75
N PRO A 35 11.37 -1.70 -9.88
CA PRO A 35 10.14 -1.81 -10.59
C PRO A 35 9.20 -0.93 -9.78
N THR A 36 8.81 0.20 -10.36
CA THR A 36 7.59 0.86 -9.97
C THR A 36 6.53 -0.18 -10.32
N GLU A 37 6.35 -1.18 -9.44
CA GLU A 37 5.20 -2.05 -9.49
C GLU A 37 4.04 -1.07 -9.53
N LYS A 38 3.39 -1.01 -10.68
CA LYS A 38 2.22 -0.17 -10.86
C LYS A 38 1.22 -0.71 -9.85
N LYS A 39 1.13 -0.06 -8.70
CA LYS A 39 0.21 -0.44 -7.63
C LYS A 39 -1.14 -0.68 -8.27
N LYS A 40 -1.66 -1.91 -8.14
CA LYS A 40 -2.83 -2.33 -8.88
C LYS A 40 -4.00 -1.48 -8.42
N ILE A 41 -4.77 -0.97 -9.38
CA ILE A 41 -5.89 -0.07 -9.10
C ILE A 41 -6.89 -0.79 -8.17
N ARG A 42 -7.31 -0.12 -7.09
CA ARG A 42 -8.40 -0.55 -6.21
C ARG A 42 -9.68 -0.76 -7.02
N LYS A 43 -10.24 -1.96 -6.95
CA LYS A 43 -11.53 -2.29 -7.57
C LYS A 43 -12.57 -2.56 -6.48
N PRO A 44 -13.78 -1.98 -6.54
CA PRO A 44 -14.84 -2.38 -5.64
C PRO A 44 -15.14 -3.87 -5.84
N ALA A 45 -15.40 -4.59 -4.74
CA ALA A 45 -15.87 -5.96 -4.76
C ALA A 45 -17.33 -5.99 -4.29
N ASN A 46 -18.17 -6.77 -4.97
CA ASN A 46 -19.52 -7.03 -4.48
C ASN A 46 -19.41 -8.07 -3.36
N ILE A 47 -19.78 -7.71 -2.13
CA ILE A 47 -19.70 -8.63 -1.00
C ILE A 47 -21.08 -8.81 -0.38
N HIS A 48 -21.57 -10.04 -0.45
CA HIS A 48 -22.85 -10.44 0.10
C HIS A 48 -22.64 -11.07 1.47
N LEU A 49 -23.12 -10.44 2.54
CA LEU A 49 -23.14 -11.06 3.86
C LEU A 49 -24.30 -12.05 3.92
N LEU A 50 -24.09 -13.24 4.46
CA LEU A 50 -25.10 -14.22 4.81
C LEU A 50 -24.97 -14.49 6.32
N LYS A 51 -26.07 -14.33 7.06
CA LYS A 51 -26.14 -14.73 8.47
C LYS A 51 -26.87 -16.06 8.54
N GLY A 52 -26.30 -17.06 9.21
CA GLY A 52 -26.83 -18.42 9.33
C GLY A 52 -28.10 -18.59 10.18
N GLU A 53 -29.05 -17.66 10.16
CA GLU A 53 -30.33 -17.80 10.87
C GLU A 53 -31.55 -17.83 9.95
N THR A 54 -32.44 -18.75 10.31
CA THR A 54 -33.62 -19.23 9.60
C THR A 54 -34.62 -18.14 9.20
N ASN A 55 -35.06 -18.22 7.94
CA ASN A 55 -36.39 -17.83 7.48
C ASN A 55 -36.86 -16.40 7.79
N THR A 56 -35.99 -15.41 7.57
CA THR A 56 -36.46 -14.05 7.28
C THR A 56 -35.84 -13.60 5.97
N ARG A 57 -36.64 -12.99 5.09
CA ARG A 57 -36.17 -12.19 3.94
C ARG A 57 -35.39 -10.99 4.49
N SER A 58 -34.22 -11.25 5.05
CA SER A 58 -33.29 -10.22 5.47
C SER A 58 -32.57 -9.78 4.21
N ILE A 59 -32.76 -8.53 3.81
CA ILE A 59 -31.85 -7.88 2.87
C ILE A 59 -30.54 -7.78 3.64
N LEU A 60 -29.73 -8.83 3.56
CA LEU A 60 -28.51 -8.89 4.35
C LEU A 60 -27.65 -7.69 3.97
N PRO A 61 -27.09 -6.98 4.96
CA PRO A 61 -26.35 -5.77 4.70
C PRO A 61 -25.16 -6.10 3.78
N VAL A 62 -25.10 -5.44 2.63
CA VAL A 62 -23.91 -5.48 1.77
C VAL A 62 -22.75 -4.93 2.58
N VAL A 63 -21.73 -5.75 2.79
CA VAL A 63 -20.52 -5.32 3.50
C VAL A 63 -19.61 -4.66 2.47
N PRO A 64 -19.13 -3.44 2.68
CA PRO A 64 -18.22 -2.82 1.73
C PRO A 64 -16.92 -3.62 1.65
N GLY A 65 -16.39 -3.76 0.45
CA GLY A 65 -15.06 -4.30 0.25
C GLY A 65 -14.48 -3.96 -1.11
N TYR A 66 -13.19 -4.23 -1.24
CA TYR A 66 -12.43 -3.92 -2.44
C TYR A 66 -11.27 -4.90 -2.62
N ILE A 67 -10.79 -4.98 -3.85
CA ILE A 67 -9.59 -5.74 -4.20
C ILE A 67 -8.47 -4.76 -4.54
N GLU A 68 -7.32 -4.94 -3.90
CA GLU A 68 -6.08 -4.21 -4.17
C GLU A 68 -4.92 -5.20 -4.13
N ASP A 69 -4.03 -5.18 -5.11
CA ASP A 69 -2.81 -6.03 -5.12
C ASP A 69 -3.08 -7.52 -4.80
N ASN A 70 -4.11 -8.09 -5.44
CA ASN A 70 -4.58 -9.48 -5.23
C ASN A 70 -5.00 -9.79 -3.78
N GLN A 71 -5.38 -8.78 -3.00
CA GLN A 71 -5.93 -8.93 -1.66
C GLN A 71 -7.38 -8.47 -1.66
N LEU A 72 -8.26 -9.28 -1.08
CA LEU A 72 -9.63 -8.90 -0.76
C LEU A 72 -9.66 -8.22 0.61
N PHE A 73 -10.23 -7.03 0.67
CA PHE A 73 -10.49 -6.29 1.89
C PHE A 73 -12.00 -6.28 2.14
N ILE A 74 -12.42 -6.79 3.29
CA ILE A 74 -13.81 -6.82 3.73
C ILE A 74 -13.94 -5.91 4.96
N CYS A 75 -14.76 -4.87 4.88
CA CYS A 75 -14.84 -3.82 5.88
C CYS A 75 -16.18 -3.88 6.63
N PHE A 76 -16.19 -4.44 7.83
CA PHE A 76 -17.37 -4.50 8.68
C PHE A 76 -17.64 -3.15 9.35
N ARG A 77 -18.91 -2.71 9.35
CA ARG A 77 -19.32 -1.44 9.99
C ARG A 77 -19.19 -1.50 11.51
N VAL A 78 -19.47 -2.66 12.10
CA VAL A 78 -19.35 -2.96 13.53
C VAL A 78 -18.29 -4.04 13.66
N PRO A 79 -17.44 -4.01 14.71
CA PRO A 79 -16.50 -5.09 14.96
C PRO A 79 -17.20 -6.45 15.04
N VAL A 80 -16.62 -7.44 14.36
CA VAL A 80 -16.97 -8.85 14.54
C VAL A 80 -16.26 -9.34 15.80
N GLU A 81 -16.98 -10.05 16.68
CA GLU A 81 -16.48 -10.50 17.99
C GLU A 81 -16.47 -12.03 18.05
N ASP A 82 -15.28 -12.63 17.84
CA ASP A 82 -15.05 -14.08 17.96
C ASP A 82 -16.00 -14.97 17.15
N GLU A 83 -16.34 -14.54 15.92
CA GLU A 83 -17.27 -15.27 15.05
C GLU A 83 -16.52 -16.14 14.04
N TYR A 84 -17.12 -17.29 13.69
CA TYR A 84 -16.59 -18.14 12.63
C TYR A 84 -17.08 -17.64 11.26
N LEU A 85 -16.16 -17.23 10.39
CA LEU A 85 -16.46 -16.73 9.06
C LEU A 85 -16.05 -17.72 7.97
N ILE A 86 -16.89 -17.84 6.94
CA ILE A 86 -16.55 -18.51 5.69
C ILE A 86 -16.71 -17.51 4.55
N VAL A 87 -15.64 -17.27 3.77
CA VAL A 87 -15.69 -16.40 2.59
C VAL A 87 -15.52 -17.25 1.34
N LYS A 88 -16.45 -17.11 0.41
CA LYS A 88 -16.49 -17.84 -0.87
C LYS A 88 -16.48 -16.88 -2.05
N ASP A 89 -15.76 -17.21 -3.10
CA ASP A 89 -15.98 -16.60 -4.40
C ASP A 89 -17.38 -17.00 -4.92
N THR A 90 -18.18 -16.03 -5.35
CA THR A 90 -19.60 -16.27 -5.68
C THR A 90 -19.77 -17.09 -6.96
N GLU A 91 -18.84 -16.97 -7.92
CA GLU A 91 -18.96 -17.62 -9.23
C GLU A 91 -18.46 -19.07 -9.19
N SER A 92 -17.25 -19.28 -8.66
CA SER A 92 -16.61 -20.59 -8.56
C SER A 92 -17.05 -21.40 -7.35
N GLY A 93 -17.54 -20.74 -6.30
CA GLY A 93 -17.80 -21.36 -5.00
C GLY A 93 -16.53 -21.68 -4.19
N GLU A 94 -15.34 -21.26 -4.64
CA GLU A 94 -14.07 -21.49 -3.95
C GLU A 94 -14.07 -20.81 -2.58
N ILE A 95 -13.70 -21.55 -1.53
CA ILE A 95 -13.51 -20.99 -0.19
C ILE A 95 -12.15 -20.30 -0.15
N VAL A 96 -12.16 -18.97 -0.08
CA VAL A 96 -10.95 -18.15 0.02
C VAL A 96 -10.54 -17.85 1.47
N TYR A 97 -11.46 -18.03 2.43
CA TYR A 97 -11.19 -17.94 3.86
C TYR A 97 -12.15 -18.79 4.68
N SER A 98 -11.66 -19.41 5.75
CA SER A 98 -12.47 -20.15 6.73
C SER A 98 -11.76 -20.09 8.09
N GLY A 99 -12.39 -19.48 9.09
CA GLY A 99 -11.79 -19.37 10.41
C GLY A 99 -12.47 -18.36 11.33
N ILE A 100 -11.99 -18.34 12.58
CA ILE A 100 -12.42 -17.37 13.60
C ILE A 100 -11.82 -16.01 13.29
N PHE A 101 -12.67 -14.97 13.31
CA PHE A 101 -12.27 -13.60 13.08
C PHE A 101 -12.77 -12.68 14.18
N THR A 102 -11.89 -11.77 14.61
CA THR A 102 -12.24 -10.65 15.50
C THR A 102 -11.66 -9.37 14.90
N GLY A 103 -12.51 -8.35 14.71
CA GLY A 103 -12.09 -7.05 14.20
C GLY A 103 -13.05 -6.43 13.19
N THR A 104 -12.62 -5.35 12.56
CA THR A 104 -13.43 -4.56 11.61
C THR A 104 -13.01 -4.75 10.15
N THR A 105 -11.82 -5.30 9.90
CA THR A 105 -11.30 -5.47 8.54
C THR A 105 -10.65 -6.83 8.39
N LEU A 106 -11.18 -7.64 7.49
CA LEU A 106 -10.60 -8.93 7.09
C LEU A 106 -9.84 -8.74 5.77
N THR A 107 -8.60 -9.22 5.74
CA THR A 107 -7.73 -9.20 4.56
C THR A 107 -7.40 -10.62 4.14
N ILE A 108 -7.63 -10.95 2.87
CA ILE A 108 -7.45 -12.29 2.32
C ILE A 108 -6.59 -12.20 1.05
N ASN A 109 -5.50 -12.96 1.00
CA ASN A 109 -4.70 -13.10 -0.23
C ASN A 109 -5.45 -13.98 -1.24
N LEU A 110 -5.57 -13.50 -2.47
CA LEU A 110 -6.27 -14.17 -3.57
C LEU A 110 -5.28 -14.67 -4.62
N THR A 111 -5.36 -15.95 -4.95
CA THR A 111 -4.61 -16.51 -6.09
C THR A 111 -5.26 -16.08 -7.41
N ASN A 112 -6.59 -16.18 -7.48
CA ASN A 112 -7.39 -15.80 -8.64
C ASN A 112 -8.52 -14.86 -8.15
N PRO A 113 -8.39 -13.53 -8.35
CA PRO A 113 -9.42 -12.60 -7.89
C PRO A 113 -10.68 -12.67 -8.77
N GLY A 114 -11.80 -13.02 -8.15
CA GLY A 114 -13.13 -12.93 -8.74
C GLY A 114 -13.75 -11.54 -8.57
N GLU A 115 -14.99 -11.39 -9.04
CA GLU A 115 -15.72 -10.11 -9.03
C GLU A 115 -16.66 -9.96 -7.82
N SER A 116 -17.05 -11.07 -7.21
CA SER A 116 -18.04 -11.13 -6.14
C SER A 116 -17.71 -12.19 -5.11
N TYR A 117 -17.97 -11.88 -3.84
CA TYR A 117 -17.72 -12.77 -2.72
C TYR A 117 -18.93 -12.85 -1.80
N THR A 118 -19.09 -14.00 -1.17
CA THR A 118 -20.10 -14.25 -0.15
C THR A 118 -19.40 -14.46 1.18
N VAL A 119 -19.84 -13.79 2.24
CA VAL A 119 -19.34 -13.94 3.60
C VAL A 119 -20.44 -14.58 4.44
N GLU A 120 -20.24 -15.78 4.94
CA GLU A 120 -21.13 -16.48 5.86
C GLU A 120 -20.60 -16.33 7.28
N ILE A 121 -21.44 -15.87 8.21
CA ILE A 121 -21.21 -15.94 9.66
C ILE A 121 -21.96 -17.16 10.20
N VAL A 122 -21.21 -18.09 10.80
CA VAL A 122 -21.70 -19.40 11.29
C VAL A 122 -21.95 -19.37 12.79
#